data_AF-A0A822ZH18-F1
#
_entry.id   AF-A0A822ZH18-F1
#
_cell.length_a   1.000
_cell.length_b   1.000
_cell.length_c   1.000
_cell.angle_alpha   90.00
_cell.angle_beta   90.00
_cell.angle_gamma   90.00
#
_symmetry.space_group_name_H-M   'P 1'
#
loop_
_entity.id
_entity.type
_entity.pdbx_description
1 polymer ?
#
loop_
_entity_poly.entity_id
_entity_poly.type
_entity_poly.pdbx_seq_one_letter_code
_entity_poly.pdbx_strand_id
1 'polypeptide(L)'
;MANELQNWVLMVTAQTPTNIAVIKYWGKRDETLILPVNDNISVTLDPEHLCTTTTVVVSPNFENDRMWLNGKVYFMNISFVCLVEV
;
A
#
# COMPACT_ATOMS: atom_id res chain seq x y z
N MET A 1 -23.90 26.18 9.60
CA MET A 1 -23.67 26.06 8.14
C MET A 1 -22.23 25.69 7.76
N ALA A 2 -21.22 25.81 8.64
CA ALA A 2 -19.83 25.38 8.31
C ALA A 2 -19.59 23.85 8.41
N ASN A 3 -20.39 23.11 9.17
CA ASN A 3 -20.17 21.67 9.44
C ASN A 3 -20.59 20.71 8.31
N GLU A 4 -21.42 21.14 7.35
CA GLU A 4 -21.87 20.25 6.27
C GLU A 4 -20.82 20.09 5.15
N LEU A 5 -19.84 21.00 5.08
CA LEU A 5 -18.77 20.97 4.08
C LEU A 5 -17.64 19.97 4.41
N GLN A 6 -17.59 19.41 5.63
CA GLN A 6 -16.56 18.46 6.07
C GLN A 6 -16.96 16.99 5.91
N ASN A 7 -18.13 16.69 5.37
CA ASN A 7 -18.60 15.32 5.22
C ASN A 7 -18.37 14.78 3.80
N TRP A 8 -17.10 14.51 3.46
CA TRP A 8 -16.73 13.88 2.20
C TRP A 8 -15.86 12.65 2.43
N VAL A 9 -15.90 11.73 1.46
CA VAL A 9 -15.06 10.53 1.43
C VAL A 9 -14.50 10.43 0.02
N LEU A 10 -13.17 10.45 -0.10
CA LEU A 10 -12.46 10.21 -1.35
C LEU A 10 -11.86 8.81 -1.32
N MET A 11 -12.02 8.07 -2.41
CA MET A 11 -11.58 6.69 -2.52
C MET A 11 -10.86 6.48 -3.86
N VAL A 12 -9.73 5.79 -3.83
CA VAL A 12 -9.02 5.34 -5.02
C VAL A 12 -8.64 3.88 -4.84
N THR A 13 -8.93 3.06 -5.84
CA THR A 13 -8.54 1.65 -5.89
C THR A 13 -7.53 1.43 -7.00
N ALA A 14 -6.45 0.72 -6.69
CA ALA A 14 -5.43 0.34 -7.64
C ALA A 14 -5.09 -1.15 -7.49
N GLN A 15 -4.76 -1.79 -8.60
CA GLN A 15 -4.29 -3.16 -8.66
C GLN A 15 -2.80 -3.15 -9.03
N THR A 16 -1.99 -3.88 -8.29
CA THR A 16 -0.53 -3.94 -8.49
C THR A 16 -0.09 -5.39 -8.74
N PRO A 17 0.66 -5.67 -9.83
CA PRO A 17 1.19 -7.01 -10.11
C PRO A 17 2.37 -7.34 -9.19
N THR A 18 2.62 -8.64 -8.98
CA THR A 18 3.86 -9.10 -8.31
C THR A 18 5.03 -9.21 -9.29
N ASN A 19 6.26 -9.29 -8.79
CA ASN A 19 7.45 -9.52 -9.62
C ASN A 19 8.33 -10.66 -9.10
N ILE A 20 9.12 -11.26 -9.98
CA ILE A 20 10.13 -12.27 -9.64
C ILE A 20 11.52 -11.80 -10.11
N ALA A 21 12.45 -11.67 -9.17
CA ALA A 21 13.82 -11.27 -9.44
C ALA A 21 14.61 -12.34 -10.22
N VAL A 22 15.15 -11.95 -11.38
CA VAL A 22 16.11 -12.75 -12.17
C VAL A 22 17.55 -12.45 -11.76
N ILE A 23 17.85 -11.20 -11.39
CA ILE A 23 19.06 -10.80 -10.64
C ILE A 23 18.62 -10.40 -9.23
N LYS A 24 19.19 -11.03 -8.21
CA LYS A 24 18.65 -10.98 -6.85
C LYS A 24 19.00 -9.68 -6.13
N TYR A 25 18.01 -9.10 -5.46
CA TYR A 25 18.21 -8.15 -4.36
C TYR A 25 18.55 -8.93 -3.09
N TRP A 26 19.81 -8.89 -2.63
CA TRP A 26 20.20 -9.58 -1.40
C TRP A 26 21.34 -8.87 -0.68
N GLY A 27 21.03 -8.30 0.49
CA GLY A 27 21.94 -7.49 1.28
C GLY A 27 21.63 -5.99 1.19
N LYS A 28 21.72 -5.31 2.33
CA LYS A 28 21.50 -3.87 2.45
C LYS A 28 22.79 -3.20 2.91
N ARG A 29 23.19 -2.12 2.24
CA ARG A 29 24.28 -1.26 2.73
C ARG A 29 23.79 -0.24 3.77
N ASP A 30 22.50 0.09 3.71
CA ASP A 30 21.79 0.96 4.66
C ASP A 30 20.42 0.35 4.95
N GLU A 31 20.17 -0.03 6.21
CA GLU A 31 18.91 -0.67 6.61
C GLU A 31 17.77 0.32 6.83
N THR A 32 18.09 1.57 7.21
CA THR A 32 17.09 2.61 7.49
C THR A 32 16.48 3.13 6.19
N LEU A 33 17.32 3.40 5.20
CA LEU A 33 16.89 3.84 3.87
C LEU A 33 16.61 2.67 2.91
N ILE A 34 16.92 1.44 3.31
CA ILE A 34 16.72 0.20 2.53
C ILE A 34 17.56 0.23 1.22
N LEU A 35 18.79 0.75 1.27
CA LEU A 35 19.65 0.83 0.09
C LEU A 35 20.33 -0.52 -0.21
N PRO A 36 20.24 -1.04 -1.44
CA PRO A 36 20.88 -2.30 -1.80
C PRO A 36 22.41 -2.18 -1.86
N VAL A 37 23.07 -3.34 -1.71
CA VAL A 37 24.49 -3.49 -2.06
C VAL A 37 24.73 -3.66 -3.57
N ASN A 38 23.71 -4.11 -4.32
CA ASN A 38 23.77 -4.36 -5.74
C ASN A 38 22.44 -4.07 -6.46
N ASP A 39 22.51 -3.76 -7.75
CA ASP A 39 21.33 -3.64 -8.59
C ASP A 39 20.59 -4.98 -8.72
N ASN A 40 19.28 -4.92 -8.95
CA ASN A 40 18.44 -6.09 -9.20
C ASN A 40 17.63 -5.90 -10.48
N ILE A 41 17.21 -7.01 -11.09
CA ILE A 41 16.36 -7.04 -12.27
C ILE A 41 15.29 -8.09 -12.02
N SER A 42 14.03 -7.75 -12.26
CA SER A 42 12.89 -8.65 -12.08
C SER A 42 11.97 -8.63 -13.29
N VAL A 43 11.14 -9.67 -13.39
CA VAL A 43 10.06 -9.77 -14.37
C VAL A 43 8.74 -9.58 -13.63
N THR A 44 7.92 -8.66 -14.13
CA THR A 44 6.56 -8.44 -13.64
C THR A 44 5.64 -9.57 -14.14
N LEU A 45 4.86 -10.15 -13.25
CA LEU A 45 3.90 -11.21 -13.58
C LEU A 45 2.56 -10.60 -14.05
N ASP A 46 1.79 -11.41 -14.77
CA ASP A 46 0.44 -11.03 -15.20
C ASP A 46 -0.48 -10.84 -13.96
N PRO A 47 -1.10 -9.66 -13.78
CA PRO A 47 -2.00 -9.40 -12.67
C PRO A 47 -3.29 -10.24 -12.69
N GLU A 48 -3.65 -10.91 -13.79
CA GLU A 48 -4.83 -11.79 -13.85
C GLU A 48 -4.72 -12.97 -12.87
N HIS A 49 -3.49 -13.41 -12.58
CA HIS A 49 -3.26 -14.56 -11.70
C HIS A 49 -2.72 -14.19 -10.32
N LEU A 50 -1.83 -13.18 -10.26
CA LEU A 50 -1.13 -12.81 -9.04
C LEU A 50 -1.00 -11.29 -8.94
N CYS A 51 -1.84 -10.68 -8.12
CA CYS A 51 -1.83 -9.25 -7.87
C CYS A 51 -2.24 -8.95 -6.42
N THR A 52 -2.21 -7.67 -6.09
CA THR A 52 -2.81 -7.14 -4.86
C THR A 52 -3.68 -5.96 -5.25
N THR A 53 -4.92 -5.95 -4.76
CA THR A 53 -5.85 -4.84 -4.93
C THR A 53 -5.84 -4.01 -3.65
N THR A 54 -5.60 -2.72 -3.77
CA THR A 54 -5.54 -1.81 -2.63
C THR A 54 -6.47 -0.63 -2.87
N THR A 55 -7.30 -0.34 -1.87
CA THR A 55 -8.20 0.80 -1.83
C THR A 55 -7.77 1.74 -0.72
N VAL A 56 -7.45 2.99 -1.07
CA VAL A 56 -7.14 4.04 -0.11
C VAL A 56 -8.34 4.96 0.02
N VAL A 57 -8.72 5.27 1.26
CA VAL A 57 -9.86 6.12 1.59
C VAL A 57 -9.41 7.23 2.52
N VAL A 58 -9.82 8.46 2.19
CA VAL A 58 -9.54 9.67 2.97
C VAL A 58 -10.83 10.42 3.25
N SER A 59 -10.98 10.92 4.47
CA SER A 59 -12.12 11.72 4.91
C SER A 59 -11.70 12.60 6.09
N PRO A 60 -12.27 13.82 6.25
CA PRO A 60 -12.06 14.64 7.44
C PRO A 60 -12.56 14.00 8.74
N ASN A 61 -13.44 12.99 8.62
CA ASN A 61 -14.05 12.30 9.76
C ASN A 61 -13.21 11.12 10.28
N PHE A 62 -12.07 10.80 9.66
CA PHE A 62 -11.19 9.74 10.13
C PHE A 62 -10.21 10.28 11.17
N GLU A 63 -10.38 9.83 12.41
CA GLU A 63 -9.54 10.24 13.55
C GLU A 63 -8.19 9.49 13.60
N ASN A 64 -8.14 8.28 13.04
CA ASN A 64 -7.01 7.38 13.14
C ASN A 64 -6.86 6.52 11.89
N ASP A 65 -5.66 5.99 11.73
CA ASP A 65 -5.26 5.27 10.54
C ASP A 65 -5.39 3.79 10.75
N ARG A 66 -6.02 3.19 9.77
CA ARG A 66 -6.41 1.79 9.85
C ARG A 66 -6.12 1.16 8.51
N MET A 67 -5.39 0.07 8.58
CA MET A 67 -5.13 -0.80 7.46
C MET A 67 -5.88 -2.10 7.66
N TRP A 68 -6.62 -2.55 6.65
CA TRP A 68 -7.15 -3.90 6.58
C TRP A 68 -6.30 -4.68 5.60
N LEU A 69 -5.79 -5.83 6.01
CA LEU A 69 -5.12 -6.77 5.12
C LEU A 69 -5.86 -8.10 5.22
N ASN A 70 -6.50 -8.52 4.13
CA ASN A 70 -7.31 -9.75 4.06
C ASN A 70 -8.32 -9.85 5.22
N GLY A 71 -9.03 -8.75 5.48
CA GLY A 71 -10.04 -8.64 6.54
C GLY A 71 -9.51 -8.42 7.97
N LYS A 72 -8.19 -8.49 8.20
CA LYS A 72 -7.59 -8.25 9.52
C LYS A 72 -7.12 -6.80 9.67
N VAL A 73 -7.46 -6.18 10.80
CA VAL A 73 -7.15 -4.77 11.10
C VAL A 73 -5.74 -4.61 11.68
N TYR A 74 -5.05 -3.57 11.22
CA TYR A 74 -3.75 -3.09 11.69
C TYR A 74 -3.82 -1.58 11.90
N PHE A 75 -3.26 -1.09 13.01
CA PHE A 75 -3.21 0.33 13.32
C PHE A 75 -1.87 0.92 12.87
N MET A 76 -1.91 2.06 12.18
CA MET A 76 -0.72 2.78 11.73
C MET A 76 -0.70 4.21 12.29
N ASN A 77 0.45 4.87 12.21
CA ASN A 77 0.65 6.27 12.64
C ASN A 77 0.75 7.22 11.42
N ILE A 78 -0.14 7.15 10.41
CA ILE A 78 -0.11 8.00 9.20
C ILE A 78 -1.52 8.21 8.59
N SER A 79 -2.02 9.45 8.55
CA SER A 79 -3.42 9.92 8.36
C SER A 79 -4.25 9.39 7.15
N PHE A 80 -4.52 8.09 7.00
CA PHE A 80 -5.42 7.49 6.00
C PHE A 80 -5.96 6.09 6.38
N VAL A 81 -7.07 5.69 5.74
CA VAL A 81 -7.60 4.33 5.76
C VAL A 81 -7.16 3.57 4.50
N CYS A 82 -6.63 2.36 4.66
CA CYS A 82 -6.17 1.52 3.55
C CYS A 82 -6.76 0.11 3.66
N LEU A 83 -7.36 -0.39 2.59
CA LEU A 83 -7.84 -1.77 2.50
C LEU A 83 -7.03 -2.49 1.43
N VAL A 84 -6.41 -3.60 1.81
CA VAL A 84 -5.56 -4.42 0.96
C VAL A 84 -6.13 -5.83 0.90
N GLU A 85 -6.38 -6.29 -0.32
CA GLU A 85 -6.81 -7.65 -0.64
C GLU A 85 -5.77 -8.27 -1.57
N VAL A 86 -5.34 -9.49 -1.24
CA VAL A 86 -4.39 -10.30 -2.03
C VAL A 86 -5.16 -11.37 -2.78
#